data_AF-Q7RLP4-F1
#
_entry.id   AF-Q7RLP4-F1
#
_cell.length_a   1.000
_cell.length_b   1.000
_cell.length_c   1.000
_cell.angle_alpha   90.00
_cell.angle_beta   90.00
_cell.angle_gamma   90.00
#
_symmetry.space_group_name_H-M   'P 1'
#
loop_
_entity.id
_entity.type
_entity.pdbx_description
1 polymer ?
#
loop_
_entity_poly.entity_id
_entity_poly.type
_entity_poly.pdbx_seq_one_letter_code
_entity_poly.pdbx_strand_id
1 'polypeptide(L)'
;MDIHLQEKQTGIRFSWNLWPPTKNEASKIEIPLGCLYTVLKGSDENNVKLVEYEPLKCKTSNCILNPYCNIDFRNKTWTCPFSNIKNPFPPHYAQHISEKVRIFFELKS
;
A
#
# COMPACT_ATOMS: atom_id res chain seq x y z
N MET A 1 16.97 10.47 2.90
CA MET A 1 16.12 9.66 1.99
C MET A 1 16.37 10.18 0.59
N ASP A 2 16.78 9.32 -0.34
CA ASP A 2 17.00 9.72 -1.73
C ASP A 2 15.66 9.82 -2.46
N ILE A 3 15.29 11.04 -2.85
CA ILE A 3 14.02 11.33 -3.52
C ILE A 3 13.92 10.64 -4.88
N HIS A 4 15.03 10.49 -5.59
CA HIS A 4 15.06 9.92 -6.93
C HIS A 4 14.85 8.42 -6.88
N LEU A 5 15.41 7.76 -5.87
CA LEU A 5 15.19 6.34 -5.64
C LEU A 5 13.72 6.06 -5.29
N GLN A 6 13.12 6.85 -4.38
CA GLN A 6 11.72 6.71 -4.01
C GLN A 6 10.77 6.95 -5.19
N GLU A 7 11.04 8.00 -5.98
CA GLU A 7 10.29 8.31 -7.18
C GLU A 7 10.46 7.21 -8.23
N LYS A 8 11.66 6.62 -8.36
CA LYS A 8 11.90 5.45 -9.23
C LYS A 8 11.00 4.29 -8.84
N GLN A 9 11.00 3.89 -7.57
CA GLN A 9 10.26 2.73 -7.07
C GLN A 9 8.73 2.92 -7.08
N THR A 10 8.23 4.08 -6.68
CA THR A 10 6.79 4.31 -6.44
C THR A 10 6.10 5.13 -7.53
N GLY A 11 6.85 5.89 -8.32
CA GLY A 11 6.29 6.87 -9.27
C GLY A 11 5.66 8.09 -8.60
N ILE A 12 5.94 8.33 -7.32
CA ILE A 12 5.38 9.42 -6.53
C ILE A 12 6.50 10.37 -6.07
N ARG A 13 6.27 11.67 -6.22
CA ARG A 13 7.13 12.73 -5.66
C ARG A 13 6.31 13.73 -4.85
N PHE A 14 6.60 13.84 -3.56
CA PHE A 14 5.93 14.79 -2.65
C PHE A 14 6.63 16.15 -2.62
N SER A 15 5.88 17.21 -2.34
CA SER A 15 6.44 18.50 -1.91
C SER A 15 7.13 18.37 -0.55
N TRP A 16 6.54 17.58 0.35
CA TRP A 16 7.07 17.27 1.68
C TRP A 16 6.95 15.77 1.97
N ASN A 17 8.08 15.08 2.19
CA ASN A 17 8.09 13.67 2.59
C ASN A 17 7.81 13.47 4.10
N LEU A 18 7.81 14.56 4.86
CA LEU A 18 7.51 14.55 6.29
C LEU A 18 6.42 15.59 6.55
N TRP A 19 5.30 15.13 7.09
CA TRP A 19 4.12 15.96 7.24
C TRP A 19 4.17 16.73 8.56
N PRO A 20 3.60 17.94 8.62
CA PRO A 20 3.45 18.65 9.88
C PRO A 20 2.61 17.80 10.84
N PRO A 21 3.08 17.49 12.05
CA PRO A 21 2.37 16.68 13.02
C PRO A 21 1.13 17.38 13.60
N THR A 22 1.09 18.73 13.54
CA THR A 22 0.01 19.53 14.11
C THR A 22 -0.60 20.50 13.10
N LYS A 23 -1.86 20.86 13.31
CA LYS A 23 -2.58 21.85 12.48
C LYS A 23 -1.92 23.23 12.52
N ASN A 24 -1.34 23.63 13.65
CA ASN A 24 -0.67 24.92 13.82
C ASN A 24 0.65 25.00 13.05
N GLU A 25 1.37 23.88 12.91
CA GLU A 25 2.55 23.82 12.06
C GLU A 25 2.15 23.80 10.59
N ALA A 26 1.09 23.04 10.24
CA ALA A 26 0.55 23.01 8.89
C ALA A 26 0.11 24.39 8.38
N SER A 27 -0.46 25.24 9.25
CA SER A 27 -0.89 26.60 8.86
C SER A 27 0.26 27.56 8.56
N LYS A 28 1.50 27.22 8.94
CA LYS A 28 2.69 28.04 8.66
C LYS A 28 3.37 27.64 7.35
N ILE A 29 2.94 26.54 6.73
CA ILE A 29 3.54 26.04 5.49
C ILE A 29 2.94 26.79 4.30
N GLU A 30 3.78 27.49 3.54
CA GLU A 30 3.37 28.21 2.34
C GLU A 30 3.18 27.27 1.13
N ILE A 31 4.02 26.24 1.01
CA ILE A 31 3.96 25.27 -0.08
C ILE A 31 2.97 24.16 0.27
N PRO A 32 1.89 23.95 -0.50
CA PRO A 32 0.88 22.95 -0.16
C PRO A 32 1.46 21.54 -0.08
N LEU A 33 0.91 20.74 0.82
CA LEU A 33 1.16 19.31 0.86
C LEU A 33 0.52 18.65 -0.36
N GLY A 34 1.34 18.14 -1.27
CA GLY A 34 0.88 17.52 -2.50
C GLY A 34 1.90 16.55 -3.06
N CYS A 35 1.50 15.80 -4.08
CA CYS A 35 2.40 14.92 -4.81
C CYS A 35 2.12 14.90 -6.31
N LEU A 36 3.17 14.66 -7.08
CA LEU A 36 3.10 14.28 -8.48
C LEU A 36 3.08 12.75 -8.54
N TYR A 37 2.10 12.19 -9.23
CA TYR A 37 1.93 10.75 -9.35
C TYR A 37 1.87 10.33 -10.82
N THR A 38 2.78 9.45 -11.22
CA THR A 38 2.80 8.84 -12.55
C THR A 38 2.22 7.43 -12.46
N VAL A 39 0.91 7.32 -12.73
CA VAL A 39 0.14 6.06 -12.58
C VAL A 39 0.72 4.93 -13.44
N LEU A 40 0.98 5.21 -14.72
CA LEU A 40 1.50 4.25 -15.69
C LEU A 40 3.00 4.47 -15.92
N LYS A 41 3.77 4.58 -14.83
CA LYS A 41 5.21 4.64 -14.94
C LYS A 41 5.69 3.34 -15.59
N GLY A 42 6.52 3.45 -16.64
CA GLY A 42 6.93 2.34 -17.50
C GLY A 42 7.23 1.07 -16.71
N SER A 43 6.43 0.04 -16.97
CA SER A 43 6.46 -1.26 -16.26
C SER A 43 7.82 -1.95 -16.35
N ASP A 44 8.62 -1.58 -17.36
CA ASP A 44 9.92 -2.14 -17.67
C ASP A 44 10.98 -1.84 -16.60
N GLU A 45 10.85 -0.73 -15.85
CA GLU A 45 11.84 -0.36 -14.83
C GLU A 45 11.58 -0.96 -13.45
N ASN A 46 10.33 -1.34 -13.14
CA ASN A 46 9.89 -1.64 -11.77
C ASN A 46 9.43 -3.08 -11.51
N ASN A 47 9.58 -4.01 -12.47
CA ASN A 47 9.18 -5.42 -12.29
C ASN A 47 7.77 -5.58 -11.68
N VAL A 48 6.83 -4.73 -12.09
CA VAL A 48 5.45 -4.82 -11.61
C VAL A 48 4.83 -6.08 -12.21
N LYS A 49 4.70 -7.12 -11.39
CA LYS A 49 4.05 -8.37 -11.81
C LYS A 49 2.56 -8.13 -11.91
N LEU A 50 2.00 -8.33 -13.09
CA LEU A 50 0.56 -8.40 -13.25
C LEU A 50 0.04 -9.62 -12.49
N VAL A 51 -0.98 -9.40 -11.67
CA VAL A 51 -1.65 -10.46 -10.91
C VAL A 51 -3.01 -10.73 -11.52
N GLU A 52 -3.28 -12.01 -11.80
CA GLU A 52 -4.53 -12.47 -12.43
C GLU A 52 -5.61 -12.79 -11.38
N TYR A 53 -5.80 -11.91 -10.42
CA TYR A 53 -6.81 -12.07 -9.38
C TYR A 53 -7.49 -10.75 -9.07
N GLU A 54 -8.71 -10.82 -8.55
CA GLU A 54 -9.43 -9.62 -8.13
C GLU A 54 -8.80 -8.98 -6.90
N PRO A 55 -8.71 -7.64 -6.85
CA PRO A 55 -8.16 -6.95 -5.69
C PRO A 55 -9.05 -7.15 -4.45
N LEU A 56 -8.41 -7.48 -3.33
CA LEU A 56 -9.11 -7.61 -2.04
C LEU A 56 -9.46 -6.22 -1.49
N LYS A 57 -10.75 -5.90 -1.47
CA LYS A 57 -11.27 -4.60 -1.02
C LYS A 57 -11.72 -4.65 0.45
N CYS A 58 -11.42 -3.58 1.19
CA CYS A 58 -11.95 -3.36 2.52
C CYS A 58 -13.45 -3.08 2.44
N LYS A 59 -14.24 -3.70 3.33
CA LYS A 59 -15.71 -3.58 3.34
C LYS A 59 -16.24 -2.15 3.55
N THR A 60 -15.48 -1.30 4.24
CA THR A 60 -15.94 0.05 4.66
C THR A 60 -15.29 1.19 3.88
N SER A 61 -14.00 1.08 3.54
CA SER A 61 -13.24 2.19 2.94
C SER A 61 -12.91 2.01 1.46
N ASN A 62 -13.30 0.88 0.84
CA ASN A 62 -12.88 0.49 -0.52
C ASN A 62 -11.36 0.40 -0.73
N CYS A 63 -10.56 0.52 0.33
CA CYS A 63 -9.11 0.35 0.30
C CYS A 63 -8.75 -1.06 -0.18
N ILE A 64 -7.77 -1.15 -1.08
CA ILE A 64 -7.24 -2.42 -1.57
C ILE A 64 -6.14 -2.91 -0.61
N LEU A 65 -6.11 -4.22 -0.33
CA LEU A 65 -5.03 -4.86 0.42
C LEU A 65 -3.67 -4.43 -0.14
N ASN A 66 -2.83 -3.88 0.73
CA ASN A 66 -1.51 -3.36 0.37
C ASN A 66 -0.50 -3.67 1.49
N PRO A 67 0.81 -3.49 1.27
CA PRO A 67 1.85 -3.87 2.24
C PRO A 67 1.76 -3.22 3.62
N TYR A 68 0.98 -2.14 3.76
CA TYR A 68 0.78 -1.44 5.02
C TYR A 68 -0.40 -1.99 5.84
N CYS A 69 -1.15 -2.97 5.30
CA CYS A 69 -2.17 -3.67 6.06
C CYS A 69 -1.53 -4.65 7.06
N ASN A 70 -2.02 -4.68 8.30
CA ASN A 70 -1.59 -5.67 9.29
C ASN A 70 -2.32 -7.00 9.05
N ILE A 71 -1.60 -8.12 9.12
CA ILE A 71 -2.09 -9.44 8.68
C ILE A 71 -2.03 -10.43 9.83
N ASP A 72 -3.19 -10.99 10.16
CA ASP A 72 -3.35 -12.03 11.15
C ASP A 72 -3.41 -13.38 10.44
N PHE A 73 -2.28 -14.08 10.42
CA PHE A 73 -2.11 -15.38 9.78
C PHE A 73 -2.87 -16.51 10.50
N ARG A 74 -3.19 -16.35 11.78
CA ARG A 74 -3.92 -17.34 12.57
C ARG A 74 -5.40 -17.28 12.26
N ASN A 75 -5.99 -16.09 12.32
CA ASN A 75 -7.41 -15.89 12.04
C ASN A 75 -7.71 -15.70 10.56
N LYS A 76 -6.68 -15.65 9.70
CA LYS A 76 -6.80 -15.42 8.26
C LYS A 76 -7.59 -14.13 7.98
N THR A 77 -7.17 -13.05 8.65
CA THR A 77 -7.75 -11.71 8.45
C THR A 77 -6.67 -10.66 8.21
N TRP A 78 -7.06 -9.52 7.65
CA TRP A 78 -6.20 -8.35 7.50
C TRP A 78 -6.92 -7.10 8.00
N THR A 79 -6.16 -6.17 8.57
CA THR A 79 -6.66 -4.91 9.13
C THR A 79 -6.35 -3.77 8.17
N CYS A 80 -7.37 -3.03 7.76
CA CYS A 80 -7.22 -1.90 6.87
C CYS A 80 -6.56 -0.71 7.59
N PRO A 81 -5.50 -0.09 7.04
CA PRO A 81 -4.80 1.03 7.71
C PRO A 81 -5.63 2.32 7.76
N PHE A 82 -6.68 2.44 6.93
CA PHE A 82 -7.52 3.63 6.88
C PHE A 82 -8.74 3.55 7.81
N SER A 83 -9.40 2.39 7.88
CA SER A 83 -10.61 2.21 8.68
C SER A 83 -10.37 1.46 10.00
N ASN A 84 -9.19 0.86 10.18
CA ASN A 84 -8.86 -0.04 11.30
C ASN A 84 -9.81 -1.25 11.46
N ILE A 85 -10.57 -1.57 10.41
CA ILE A 85 -11.51 -2.70 10.40
C ILE A 85 -10.79 -3.97 9.92
N LYS A 86 -11.10 -5.09 10.58
CA LYS A 86 -10.65 -6.43 10.19
C LYS A 86 -11.52 -6.96 9.04
N ASN A 87 -10.86 -7.45 8.00
CA ASN A 87 -11.47 -8.05 6.82
C ASN A 87 -10.98 -9.50 6.70
N PRO A 88 -11.86 -10.49 6.51
CA PRO A 88 -11.44 -11.88 6.30
C PRO A 88 -10.83 -12.06 4.90
N PHE A 89 -9.84 -12.94 4.77
CA PHE A 89 -9.40 -13.40 3.46
C PHE A 89 -10.46 -14.31 2.81
N PRO A 90 -10.64 -14.25 1.48
CA PRO A 90 -11.41 -15.26 0.78
C PRO A 90 -10.81 -16.67 0.97
N PRO A 91 -11.61 -17.75 0.87
CA PRO A 91 -11.17 -19.11 1.17
C PRO A 91 -9.90 -19.54 0.43
N HIS A 92 -9.78 -19.21 -0.86
CA HIS A 92 -8.60 -19.56 -1.67
C HIS A 92 -7.32 -18.84 -1.17
N TYR A 93 -7.40 -17.58 -0.73
CA TYR A 93 -6.25 -16.90 -0.10
C TYR A 93 -5.90 -17.49 1.27
N ALA A 94 -6.92 -17.81 2.07
CA ALA A 94 -6.75 -18.30 3.43
C ALA A 94 -5.97 -19.63 3.51
N GLN A 95 -6.03 -20.44 2.45
CA GLN A 95 -5.30 -21.72 2.34
C GLN A 95 -3.80 -21.54 2.10
N HIS A 96 -3.40 -20.50 1.36
CA HIS A 96 -2.01 -20.31 0.93
C HIS A 96 -1.23 -19.29 1.77
N ILE A 97 -1.93 -18.52 2.62
CA ILE A 97 -1.32 -17.46 3.43
C ILE A 97 -0.62 -18.02 4.69
N SER A 98 0.68 -17.79 4.80
CA SER A 98 1.50 -18.16 5.97
C SER A 98 2.56 -17.10 6.27
N GLU A 99 3.07 -17.07 7.50
CA GLU A 99 4.11 -16.12 7.94
C GLU A 99 5.39 -16.18 7.10
N LYS A 100 5.66 -17.31 6.44
CA LYS A 100 6.84 -17.52 5.60
C LYS A 100 6.65 -17.05 4.17
N VAL A 101 5.41 -16.82 3.72
CA VAL A 101 5.10 -16.44 2.34
C VAL A 101 4.82 -14.95 2.31
N ARG A 102 5.69 -14.17 1.66
CA ARG A 102 5.43 -12.74 1.47
C ARG A 102 4.34 -12.59 0.40
N ILE A 103 3.18 -12.21 0.91
CA ILE A 103 1.87 -12.12 0.23
C ILE A 103 1.89 -11.27 -1.04
N PHE A 104 2.89 -10.39 -1.17
CA PHE A 104 3.01 -9.47 -2.29
C PHE A 104 3.84 -9.97 -3.47
N PHE A 105 4.54 -11.12 -3.35
CA PHE A 105 5.42 -11.59 -4.43
C PHE A 105 5.43 -13.10 -4.70
N GLU A 106 4.93 -13.95 -3.81
CA GLU A 106 5.25 -15.40 -3.84
C GLU A 106 4.06 -16.36 -4.00
N LEU A 107 2.80 -15.90 -4.08
CA LEU A 107 1.65 -16.82 -4.18
C LEU A 107 1.46 -17.49 -5.57
N LYS A 108 2.44 -17.37 -6.48
CA LYS A 108 2.52 -18.13 -7.75
C LYS A 108 3.96 -18.61 -8.02
N SER A 109 4.57 -19.31 -7.06
CA SER A 109 5.67 -20.24 -7.36
C SER A 109 5.43 -21.58 -6.70
#